data_AF-A0A328X486-F1
#
_entry.id   AF-A0A328X486-F1
#
_cell.length_a   1.000
_cell.length_b   1.000
_cell.length_c   1.000
_cell.angle_alpha   90.00
_cell.angle_beta   90.00
_cell.angle_gamma   90.00
#
_symmetry.space_group_name_H-M   'P 1'
#
loop_
_entity.id
_entity.type
_entity.pdbx_description
1 polymer ?
#
loop_
_entity_poly.entity_id
_entity_poly.type
_entity_poly.pdbx_seq_one_letter_code
_entity_poly.pdbx_strand_id
1 'polypeptide(L)'
;MEKFSNSPLEDWINSDSELLELLEHIDLQAGTDIERAKMAFHKLAEKYSLPKYPDDINDRETQQVADFHLYNPISMYEVLGKIKFADKNPENIKSNVLLAAYLIKNKHEPLIDDELDKYLGDDELIGFGYKGEDIYVEMIPIKQGESWFDLGCKMFIETPLI
;
A
#
# COMPACT_ATOMS: atom_id res chain seq x y z
N MET A 1 -30.05 -2.14 17.58
CA MET A 1 -29.40 -0.97 16.96
C MET A 1 -28.02 -1.41 16.54
N GLU A 2 -27.85 -1.77 15.27
CA GLU A 2 -26.52 -1.93 14.68
C GLU A 2 -25.90 -0.53 14.64
N LYS A 3 -24.80 -0.35 15.37
CA LYS A 3 -23.96 0.83 15.22
C LYS A 3 -23.11 0.58 13.98
N PHE A 4 -23.59 1.00 12.82
CA PHE A 4 -22.70 1.18 11.67
C PHE A 4 -21.68 2.26 12.04
N SER A 5 -20.41 1.96 11.82
CA SER A 5 -19.33 2.89 12.08
C SER A 5 -19.26 3.92 10.94
N ASN A 6 -18.64 5.09 11.14
CA ASN A 6 -18.68 6.18 10.16
C ASN A 6 -17.60 6.04 9.06
N SER A 7 -16.86 4.93 9.00
CA SER A 7 -15.79 4.69 8.04
C SER A 7 -15.84 3.26 7.48
N PRO A 8 -15.74 3.06 6.15
CA PRO A 8 -15.68 1.73 5.54
C PRO A 8 -14.58 0.82 6.10
N LEU A 9 -13.49 1.41 6.60
CA LEU A 9 -12.41 0.67 7.26
C LEU A 9 -12.84 0.12 8.62
N GLU A 10 -13.55 0.93 9.41
CA GLU A 10 -14.11 0.52 10.71
C GLU A 10 -15.20 -0.54 10.51
N ASP A 11 -16.05 -0.40 9.50
CA ASP A 11 -17.07 -1.40 9.16
C ASP A 11 -16.42 -2.74 8.76
N TRP A 12 -15.31 -2.70 8.02
CA TRP A 12 -14.56 -3.91 7.69
C TRP A 12 -13.99 -4.60 8.94
N ILE A 13 -13.35 -3.85 9.84
CA ILE A 13 -12.81 -4.40 11.09
C ILE A 13 -13.93 -5.01 11.94
N ASN A 14 -15.05 -4.33 12.07
CA ASN A 14 -16.17 -4.78 12.91
C ASN A 14 -16.94 -5.97 12.32
N SER A 15 -16.90 -6.14 10.99
CA SER A 15 -17.60 -7.23 10.30
C SER A 15 -16.74 -8.49 10.13
N ASP A 16 -15.42 -8.38 10.20
CA ASP A 16 -14.48 -9.50 10.11
C ASP A 16 -13.95 -9.88 11.50
N SER A 17 -14.61 -10.82 12.17
CA SER A 17 -14.25 -11.24 13.53
C SER A 17 -12.82 -11.81 13.62
N GLU A 18 -12.36 -12.49 12.56
CA GLU A 18 -11.00 -13.03 12.53
C GLU A 18 -9.95 -11.92 12.33
N LEU A 19 -10.29 -10.83 11.63
CA LEU A 19 -9.45 -9.63 11.57
C LEU A 19 -9.34 -9.00 12.95
N LEU A 20 -10.46 -8.83 13.63
CA LEU A 20 -10.48 -8.23 14.97
C LEU A 20 -9.61 -9.03 15.94
N GLU A 21 -9.78 -10.35 15.99
CA GLU A 21 -8.95 -11.25 16.81
C GLU A 21 -7.46 -11.15 16.45
N LEU A 22 -7.14 -11.07 15.15
CA LEU A 22 -5.76 -10.89 14.69
C LEU A 22 -5.16 -9.57 15.19
N LEU A 23 -5.89 -8.47 15.08
CA LEU A 23 -5.44 -7.14 15.51
C LEU A 23 -5.27 -7.09 17.04
N GLU A 24 -6.23 -7.60 17.80
CA GLU A 24 -6.12 -7.72 19.26
C GLU A 24 -4.90 -8.54 19.66
N HIS A 25 -4.66 -9.68 19.00
CA HIS A 25 -3.51 -10.52 19.27
C HIS A 25 -2.19 -9.79 18.99
N ILE A 26 -2.10 -8.98 17.93
CA ILE A 26 -0.93 -8.17 17.60
C ILE A 26 -0.69 -7.08 18.67
N ASP A 27 -1.74 -6.38 19.11
CA ASP A 27 -1.61 -5.33 20.13
C ASP A 27 -1.21 -5.87 21.50
N LEU A 28 -1.59 -7.11 21.82
CA LEU A 28 -1.16 -7.81 23.03
C LEU A 28 0.30 -8.30 22.98
N GLN A 29 0.94 -8.34 21.80
CA GLN A 29 2.36 -8.71 21.73
C GLN A 29 3.25 -7.63 22.37
N ALA A 30 4.31 -8.07 23.04
CA ALA A 30 5.37 -7.18 23.51
C ALA A 30 6.13 -6.58 22.31
N GLY A 31 6.51 -5.31 22.43
CA GLY A 31 7.26 -4.60 21.40
C GLY A 31 6.80 -3.15 21.22
N THR A 32 7.51 -2.46 20.34
CA THR A 32 7.19 -1.11 19.85
C THR A 32 6.04 -1.15 18.85
N ASP A 33 5.39 0.00 18.63
CA ASP A 33 4.34 0.09 17.63
C ASP A 33 4.81 -0.18 16.21
N ILE A 34 6.09 0.07 15.93
CA ILE A 34 6.76 -0.26 14.68
C ILE A 34 6.88 -1.77 14.49
N GLU A 35 7.31 -2.51 15.52
CA GLU A 35 7.37 -3.97 15.47
C GLU A 35 5.98 -4.59 15.27
N ARG A 36 4.97 -4.05 15.93
CA ARG A 36 3.57 -4.46 15.75
C ARG A 36 3.04 -4.13 14.35
N ALA A 37 3.37 -2.97 13.79
CA ALA A 37 3.00 -2.62 12.42
C ALA A 37 3.65 -3.55 11.39
N LYS A 38 4.92 -3.92 11.59
CA LYS A 38 5.60 -4.90 10.74
C LYS A 38 4.96 -6.29 10.86
N MET A 39 4.56 -6.69 12.06
CA MET A 39 3.82 -7.94 12.27
C MET A 39 2.47 -7.90 11.55
N ALA A 40 1.71 -6.81 11.67
CA ALA A 40 0.45 -6.61 10.97
C ALA A 40 0.63 -6.69 9.44
N PHE A 41 1.67 -6.05 8.90
CA PHE A 41 1.98 -6.06 7.47
C PHE A 41 2.11 -7.49 6.94
N HIS A 42 2.87 -8.34 7.64
CA HIS A 42 3.03 -9.73 7.22
C HIS A 42 1.77 -10.58 7.45
N LYS A 43 1.13 -10.48 8.62
CA LYS A 43 -0.02 -11.32 8.96
C LYS A 43 -1.27 -10.98 8.15
N LEU A 44 -1.50 -9.71 7.82
CA LEU A 44 -2.62 -9.30 6.96
C LEU A 44 -2.42 -9.78 5.53
N ALA A 45 -1.21 -9.67 5.00
CA ALA A 45 -0.88 -10.19 3.66
C ALA A 45 -1.13 -11.70 3.59
N GLU A 46 -0.70 -12.46 4.59
CA GLU A 46 -0.97 -13.90 4.68
C GLU A 46 -2.46 -14.22 4.80
N LYS A 47 -3.15 -13.60 5.76
CA LYS A 47 -4.58 -13.84 6.05
C LYS A 47 -5.47 -13.66 4.82
N TYR A 48 -5.19 -12.65 4.01
CA TYR A 48 -5.99 -12.32 2.83
C TYR A 48 -5.33 -12.72 1.51
N SER A 49 -4.21 -13.45 1.56
CA SER A 49 -3.45 -13.86 0.37
C SER A 49 -3.13 -12.68 -0.55
N LEU A 50 -2.72 -11.55 0.05
CA LEU A 50 -2.35 -10.34 -0.68
C LEU A 50 -0.88 -10.42 -1.11
N PRO A 51 -0.52 -9.96 -2.31
CA PRO A 51 0.88 -9.81 -2.71
C PRO A 51 1.57 -8.86 -1.74
N LYS A 52 2.65 -9.31 -1.11
CA LYS A 52 3.35 -8.52 -0.09
C LYS A 52 4.32 -7.56 -0.75
N TYR A 53 5.05 -8.04 -1.75
CA TYR A 53 5.92 -7.27 -2.63
C TYR A 53 5.51 -7.46 -4.09
N PRO A 54 5.99 -6.61 -5.01
CA PRO A 54 5.64 -6.71 -6.43
C PRO A 54 5.99 -8.04 -7.07
N ASP A 55 7.12 -8.66 -6.66
CA ASP A 55 7.54 -9.96 -7.16
C ASP A 55 6.59 -11.12 -6.77
N ASP A 56 5.68 -10.89 -5.81
CA ASP A 56 4.66 -11.87 -5.41
C ASP A 56 3.46 -11.88 -6.39
N ILE A 57 3.37 -10.90 -7.29
CA ILE A 57 2.30 -10.80 -8.29
C ILE A 57 2.59 -11.77 -9.43
N ASN A 58 1.70 -12.73 -9.67
CA ASN A 58 1.89 -13.71 -10.74
C ASN A 58 1.48 -13.14 -12.12
N ASP A 59 2.32 -13.33 -13.14
CA ASP A 59 2.06 -12.93 -14.54
C ASP A 59 0.76 -13.51 -15.15
N ARG A 60 0.18 -14.56 -14.55
CA ARG A 60 -1.10 -15.13 -15.00
C ARG A 60 -2.31 -14.29 -14.56
N GLU A 61 -2.18 -13.55 -13.46
CA GLU A 61 -3.21 -12.65 -12.95
C GLU A 61 -3.27 -11.36 -13.77
N THR A 62 -2.15 -10.94 -14.37
CA THR A 62 -2.06 -9.79 -15.27
C THR A 62 -2.55 -10.08 -16.70
N GLN A 63 -2.55 -11.35 -17.14
CA GLN A 63 -2.98 -11.73 -18.50
C GLN A 63 -4.49 -11.93 -18.67
N GLN A 64 -5.26 -12.13 -17.58
CA GLN A 64 -6.74 -12.18 -17.65
C GLN A 64 -7.39 -10.78 -17.74
N VAL A 65 -6.57 -9.71 -17.74
CA VAL A 65 -6.93 -8.28 -17.64
C VAL A 65 -7.20 -7.63 -19.00
N ALA A 66 -6.90 -8.32 -20.11
CA ALA A 66 -7.05 -7.78 -21.46
C ALA A 66 -8.50 -7.47 -21.87
N ASP A 67 -9.52 -7.89 -21.10
CA ASP A 67 -10.91 -7.46 -21.26
C ASP A 67 -11.24 -6.32 -20.28
N PHE A 68 -11.15 -5.08 -20.79
CA PHE A 68 -11.77 -3.83 -20.33
C PHE A 68 -12.21 -3.74 -18.84
N HIS A 69 -11.49 -2.92 -18.08
CA HIS A 69 -11.72 -2.48 -16.67
C HIS A 69 -11.06 -3.31 -15.55
N LEU A 70 -9.95 -4.00 -15.80
CA LEU A 70 -9.28 -4.77 -14.74
C LEU A 70 -8.26 -3.94 -13.95
N TYR A 71 -8.45 -3.98 -12.64
CA TYR A 71 -7.50 -3.59 -11.60
C TYR A 71 -6.11 -4.18 -11.88
N ASN A 72 -5.09 -3.31 -11.96
CA ASN A 72 -3.70 -3.77 -11.99
C ASN A 72 -3.36 -4.33 -10.60
N PRO A 73 -2.90 -5.58 -10.50
CA PRO A 73 -2.45 -6.12 -9.22
C PRO A 73 -1.37 -5.20 -8.64
N ILE A 74 -1.49 -4.90 -7.34
CA ILE A 74 -0.57 -4.03 -6.61
C ILE A 74 -0.30 -4.65 -5.24
N SER A 75 0.94 -4.56 -4.79
CA SER A 75 1.41 -5.14 -3.54
C SER A 75 1.15 -4.26 -2.33
N MET A 76 1.13 -4.88 -1.15
CA MET A 76 1.09 -4.20 0.14
C MET A 76 2.21 -3.16 0.28
N TYR A 77 3.41 -3.49 -0.20
CA TYR A 77 4.57 -2.62 -0.20
C TYR A 77 4.34 -1.34 -1.03
N GLU A 78 3.81 -1.47 -2.24
CA GLU A 78 3.53 -0.34 -3.13
C GLU A 78 2.40 0.56 -2.58
N VAL A 79 1.29 -0.04 -2.14
CA VAL A 79 0.15 0.70 -1.58
C VAL A 79 0.56 1.45 -0.31
N LEU A 80 1.35 0.83 0.56
CA LEU A 80 1.86 1.49 1.75
C LEU A 80 2.79 2.67 1.39
N GLY A 81 3.62 2.53 0.35
CA GLY A 81 4.44 3.61 -0.19
C GLY A 81 3.59 4.79 -0.67
N LYS A 82 2.53 4.52 -1.43
CA LYS A 82 1.56 5.53 -1.91
C LYS A 82 0.83 6.23 -0.76
N ILE A 83 0.34 5.48 0.23
CA ILE A 83 -0.30 6.05 1.43
C ILE A 83 0.66 6.99 2.18
N LYS A 84 1.89 6.55 2.42
CA LYS A 84 2.91 7.36 3.11
C LYS A 84 3.37 8.58 2.32
N PHE A 85 3.25 8.53 0.99
CA PHE A 85 3.52 9.67 0.14
C PHE A 85 2.44 10.75 0.29
N ALA A 86 1.17 10.33 0.30
CA ALA A 86 0.02 11.21 0.52
C ALA A 86 -0.02 11.78 1.96
N ASP A 87 0.15 10.93 2.97
CA ASP A 87 0.24 11.32 4.38
C ASP A 87 1.56 10.85 5.01
N LYS A 88 2.47 11.81 5.17
CA LYS A 88 3.82 11.58 5.72
C LYS A 88 3.85 11.43 7.24
N ASN A 89 2.72 11.37 7.94
CA ASN A 89 2.71 11.23 9.39
C ASN A 89 3.24 9.85 9.84
N PRO A 90 4.44 9.77 10.46
CA PRO A 90 5.04 8.51 10.86
C PRO A 90 4.33 7.84 12.05
N GLU A 91 3.53 8.58 12.82
CA GLU A 91 2.78 8.04 13.96
C GLU A 91 1.62 7.13 13.51
N ASN A 92 1.22 7.23 12.24
CA ASN A 92 0.07 6.50 11.67
C ASN A 92 0.43 5.14 11.08
N ILE A 93 1.65 4.61 11.28
CA ILE A 93 2.12 3.44 10.52
C ILE A 93 1.25 2.19 10.67
N LYS A 94 0.68 1.92 11.86
CA LYS A 94 -0.26 0.81 12.07
C LYS A 94 -1.53 1.00 11.23
N SER A 95 -2.11 2.20 11.29
CA SER A 95 -3.30 2.58 10.53
C SER A 95 -3.04 2.51 9.02
N ASN A 96 -1.87 2.94 8.56
CA ASN A 96 -1.48 2.89 7.15
C ASN A 96 -1.33 1.45 6.64
N VAL A 97 -0.76 0.55 7.44
CA VAL A 97 -0.68 -0.88 7.10
C VAL A 97 -2.08 -1.50 6.98
N LEU A 98 -2.99 -1.18 7.89
CA LEU A 98 -4.36 -1.69 7.86
C LEU A 98 -5.13 -1.14 6.67
N LEU A 99 -4.98 0.16 6.38
CA LEU A 99 -5.56 0.81 5.21
C LEU A 99 -5.01 0.20 3.92
N ALA A 100 -3.71 -0.11 3.84
CA ALA A 100 -3.12 -0.76 2.67
C ALA A 100 -3.78 -2.11 2.39
N ALA A 101 -3.92 -2.95 3.42
CA ALA A 101 -4.58 -4.25 3.29
C ALA A 101 -6.05 -4.10 2.86
N TYR A 102 -6.77 -3.14 3.44
CA TYR A 102 -8.14 -2.83 3.08
C TYR A 102 -8.27 -2.44 1.60
N LEU A 103 -7.43 -1.53 1.12
CA LEU A 103 -7.50 -1.04 -0.26
C LEU A 103 -7.24 -2.17 -1.26
N ILE A 104 -6.20 -2.98 -1.04
CA ILE A 104 -5.88 -4.10 -1.95
C ILE A 104 -7.00 -5.14 -1.95
N LYS A 105 -7.49 -5.52 -0.76
CA LYS A 105 -8.60 -6.48 -0.61
C LYS A 105 -9.85 -6.04 -1.38
N ASN A 106 -10.11 -4.74 -1.43
CA ASN A 106 -11.27 -4.16 -2.10
C ASN A 106 -10.98 -3.63 -3.51
N LYS A 107 -9.79 -3.93 -4.07
CA LYS A 107 -9.37 -3.51 -5.41
C LYS A 107 -9.41 -1.99 -5.61
N HIS A 108 -8.95 -1.27 -4.59
CA HIS A 108 -8.79 0.17 -4.60
C HIS A 108 -7.31 0.55 -4.57
N GLU A 109 -7.00 1.73 -5.07
CA GLU A 109 -5.69 2.36 -4.97
C GLU A 109 -5.78 3.62 -4.11
N PRO A 110 -4.70 3.99 -3.39
CA PRO A 110 -4.62 5.28 -2.72
C PRO A 110 -4.69 6.41 -3.75
N LEU A 111 -5.50 7.43 -3.45
CA LEU A 111 -5.51 8.68 -4.20
C LEU A 111 -4.27 9.49 -3.80
N ILE A 112 -3.43 9.81 -4.78
CA ILE A 112 -2.17 10.55 -4.57
C ILE A 112 -2.02 11.74 -5.52
N ASP A 113 -3.03 12.02 -6.35
CA ASP A 113 -2.93 12.94 -7.49
C ASP A 113 -2.55 14.37 -7.04
N ASP A 114 -3.17 14.88 -5.98
CA ASP A 114 -2.87 16.22 -5.46
C ASP A 114 -1.43 16.34 -4.95
N GLU A 115 -0.94 15.33 -4.22
CA GLU A 115 0.45 15.31 -3.74
C GLU A 115 1.45 15.08 -4.86
N LEU A 116 1.05 14.31 -5.87
CA LEU A 116 1.84 14.01 -7.05
C LEU A 116 2.00 15.26 -7.92
N ASP A 117 0.91 15.96 -8.23
CA ASP A 117 0.91 17.22 -8.96
C ASP A 117 1.78 18.26 -8.25
N LYS A 118 1.67 18.35 -6.92
CA LYS A 118 2.50 19.23 -6.11
C LYS A 118 3.98 18.87 -6.15
N TYR A 119 4.30 17.57 -6.21
CA TYR A 119 5.68 17.08 -6.26
C TYR A 119 6.31 17.28 -7.64
N LEU A 120 5.55 17.01 -8.69
CA LEU A 120 5.97 17.09 -10.08
C LEU A 120 6.10 18.54 -10.54
N GLY A 121 5.12 19.39 -10.22
CA GLY A 121 5.03 20.71 -10.82
C GLY A 121 4.77 20.58 -12.32
N ASP A 122 5.66 21.12 -13.15
CA ASP A 122 5.57 21.03 -14.62
C ASP A 122 6.34 19.83 -15.19
N ASP A 123 7.01 19.04 -14.35
CA ASP A 123 7.81 17.90 -14.80
C ASP A 123 6.95 16.68 -15.15
N GLU A 124 7.36 15.94 -16.17
CA GLU A 124 6.69 14.70 -16.59
C GLU A 124 7.06 13.53 -15.68
N LEU A 125 6.06 12.77 -15.22
CA LEU A 125 6.24 11.53 -14.47
C LEU A 125 6.57 10.37 -15.41
N ILE A 126 7.61 9.61 -15.09
CA ILE A 126 7.94 8.36 -15.80
C ILE A 126 7.59 7.10 -15.00
N GLY A 127 7.44 7.23 -13.70
CA GLY A 127 7.06 6.10 -12.85
C GLY A 127 7.32 6.34 -11.38
N PHE A 128 7.19 5.27 -10.60
CA PHE A 128 7.40 5.30 -9.15
C PHE A 128 8.60 4.43 -8.78
N GLY A 129 9.59 5.06 -8.14
CA GLY A 129 10.68 4.37 -7.47
C GLY A 129 10.31 4.04 -6.04
N TYR A 130 10.77 2.89 -5.55
CA TYR A 130 10.57 2.48 -4.17
C TYR A 130 11.89 2.13 -3.50
N LYS A 131 12.08 2.63 -2.27
CA LYS A 131 13.23 2.30 -1.40
C LYS A 131 12.75 1.90 -0.01
N GLY A 132 13.65 1.31 0.77
CA GLY A 132 13.33 0.77 2.08
C GLY A 132 12.94 -0.70 2.03
N GLU A 133 12.43 -1.22 3.14
CA GLU A 133 11.97 -2.60 3.30
C GLU A 133 10.73 -2.62 4.21
N ASP A 134 9.81 -3.53 3.95
CA ASP A 134 8.57 -3.70 4.72
C ASP A 134 7.81 -2.36 4.91
N ILE A 135 7.50 -2.02 6.16
CA ILE A 135 6.80 -0.81 6.56
C ILE A 135 7.64 0.47 6.40
N TYR A 136 8.95 0.33 6.18
CA TYR A 136 9.85 1.45 5.93
C TYR A 136 9.86 1.88 4.46
N VAL A 137 9.05 1.27 3.60
CA VAL A 137 8.89 1.66 2.20
C VAL A 137 8.65 3.15 2.03
N GLU A 138 9.39 3.77 1.12
CA GLU A 138 9.18 5.13 0.65
C GLU A 138 8.98 5.08 -0.86
N MET A 139 7.88 5.67 -1.33
CA MET A 139 7.63 5.92 -2.74
C MET A 139 8.24 7.27 -3.13
N ILE A 140 8.91 7.29 -4.28
CA ILE A 140 9.49 8.48 -4.89
C ILE A 140 8.93 8.56 -6.32
N PRO A 141 8.11 9.57 -6.66
CA PRO A 141 7.79 9.86 -8.05
C PRO A 141 9.07 10.19 -8.81
N ILE A 142 9.27 9.57 -9.97
CA ILE A 142 10.47 9.74 -10.78
C ILE A 142 10.11 10.58 -11.99
N LYS A 143 10.86 11.67 -12.18
CA LYS A 143 10.65 12.61 -13.29
C LYS A 143 11.43 12.20 -14.53
N GLN A 144 11.00 12.69 -15.70
CA GLN A 144 11.73 12.52 -16.95
C GLN A 144 13.18 13.03 -16.81
N GLY A 145 14.14 12.14 -17.08
CA GLY A 145 15.57 12.43 -16.95
C GLY A 145 16.17 12.15 -15.57
N GLU A 146 15.37 11.76 -14.57
CA GLU A 146 15.86 11.27 -13.29
C GLU A 146 16.19 9.77 -13.34
N SER A 147 17.19 9.38 -12.55
CA SER A 147 17.59 7.99 -12.37
C SER A 147 17.09 7.51 -11.01
N TRP A 148 16.10 6.62 -11.02
CA TRP A 148 15.58 6.01 -9.79
C TRP A 148 16.66 5.27 -9.01
N PHE A 149 17.66 4.71 -9.72
CA PHE A 149 18.79 4.03 -9.12
C PHE A 149 19.67 5.00 -8.32
N ASP A 150 19.95 6.18 -8.86
CA ASP A 150 20.75 7.21 -8.17
C ASP A 150 19.99 7.81 -6.98
N LEU A 151 18.66 7.76 -7.00
CA LEU A 151 17.79 8.11 -5.88
C LEU A 151 17.72 7.02 -4.79
N GLY A 152 18.46 5.91 -4.97
CA GLY A 152 18.55 4.81 -4.01
C GLY A 152 17.32 3.90 -3.98
N CYS A 153 16.49 3.95 -5.03
CA CYS A 153 15.37 3.02 -5.16
C CYS A 153 15.91 1.61 -5.45
N LYS A 154 15.28 0.61 -4.84
CA LYS A 154 15.57 -0.82 -5.08
C LYS A 154 14.66 -1.40 -6.16
N MET A 155 13.62 -0.67 -6.51
CA MET A 155 12.55 -1.09 -7.40
C MET A 155 11.97 0.11 -8.12
N PHE A 156 11.51 -0.09 -9.35
CA PHE A 156 10.91 0.92 -10.19
C PHE A 156 9.73 0.32 -10.94
N ILE A 157 8.63 1.08 -10.98
CA ILE A 157 7.41 0.71 -11.70
C ILE A 157 7.09 1.85 -12.65
N GLU A 158 7.19 1.55 -13.94
CA GLU A 158 6.89 2.51 -15.00
C GLU A 158 5.38 2.80 -15.02
N THR A 159 5.03 4.08 -15.04
CA THR A 159 3.64 4.47 -15.27
C THR A 159 3.38 4.49 -16.77
N PRO A 160 2.30 3.86 -17.27
CA PRO A 160 1.97 4.00 -18.68
C PRO A 160 1.75 5.48 -19.00
N LEU A 161 2.47 5.98 -20.00
CA LEU A 161 2.22 7.31 -20.57
C LEU A 161 0.78 7.34 -21.07
N ILE A 162 -0.02 8.26 -20.53
CA ILE A 162 -1.42 8.50 -20.96
C ILE A 162 -1.41 9.40 -22.20
#